data_AF-A0A6P5T8A4-F1
#
_entry.id   AF-A0A6P5T8A4-F1
#
_cell.length_a   1.000
_cell.length_b   1.000
_cell.length_c   1.000
_cell.angle_alpha   90.00
_cell.angle_beta   90.00
_cell.angle_gamma   90.00
#
_symmetry.space_group_name_H-M   'P 1'
#
loop_
_entity.id
_entity.type
_entity.pdbx_description
1 polymer ?
#
loop_
_entity_poly.entity_id
_entity_poly.type
_entity_poly.pdbx_seq_one_letter_code
_entity_poly.pdbx_strand_id
1 'polypeptide(L)'
;MSRRRQYSLHINCGGKRTTIEGVTFEEDQDSGGAAKFVPQIQKPIWGTSSTGHFWDSSPNPTDYIANNVSILRMNNSELYTSARLSPLSLTYYARCFRNGNYTVKLHFSEITIRGNRSFRSVGRRIFDIYIQEKLVWKDFEIKKEAHGVDKELNKECKAVEVKNKTLEIRFHWSGKGTTASPKKGTFGPLISAISIEPGIF
;
A
#
# COMPACT_ATOMS: atom_id res chain seq x y z
N MET A 1 9.26 -30.52 -4.11
CA MET A 1 9.75 -29.23 -4.66
C MET A 1 10.20 -28.33 -3.51
N SER A 2 11.49 -27.97 -3.44
CA SER A 2 12.04 -27.06 -2.43
C SER A 2 11.68 -25.61 -2.79
N ARG A 3 10.91 -24.92 -1.93
CA ARG A 3 10.61 -23.48 -2.11
C ARG A 3 11.89 -22.67 -1.84
N ARG A 4 12.39 -21.93 -2.84
CA ARG A 4 13.51 -20.99 -2.65
C ARG A 4 13.12 -19.94 -1.60
N ARG A 5 13.96 -19.77 -0.58
CA ARG A 5 13.73 -18.80 0.49
C ARG A 5 14.04 -17.39 -0.02
N GLN A 6 13.15 -16.45 0.27
CA GLN A 6 13.26 -15.06 -0.19
C GLN A 6 13.97 -14.20 0.86
N TYR A 7 14.86 -13.32 0.41
CA TYR A 7 15.55 -12.34 1.25
C TYR A 7 14.97 -10.94 1.09
N SER A 8 14.50 -10.59 -0.11
CA SER A 8 13.89 -9.30 -0.37
C SER A 8 12.61 -9.43 -1.19
N LEU A 9 11.71 -8.47 -1.05
CA LEU A 9 10.47 -8.42 -1.82
C LEU A 9 10.10 -6.97 -2.10
N HIS A 10 9.74 -6.69 -3.35
CA HIS A 10 9.28 -5.39 -3.79
C HIS A 10 7.96 -5.55 -4.53
N ILE A 11 6.97 -4.76 -4.19
CA ILE A 11 5.61 -4.84 -4.73
C ILE A 11 5.19 -3.46 -5.22
N ASN A 12 4.77 -3.35 -6.48
CA ASN A 12 4.15 -2.14 -7.04
C ASN A 12 2.65 -2.21 -6.80
N CYS A 13 2.18 -1.69 -5.66
CA CYS A 13 0.83 -1.85 -5.16
C CYS A 13 -0.21 -1.18 -6.09
N GLY A 14 -1.11 -1.97 -6.68
CA GLY A 14 -2.07 -1.47 -7.67
C GLY A 14 -1.48 -1.28 -9.07
N GLY A 15 -0.19 -1.54 -9.27
CA GLY A 15 0.55 -1.25 -10.49
C GLY A 15 1.08 -2.49 -11.23
N LYS A 16 1.56 -2.26 -12.44
CA LYS A 16 2.26 -3.27 -13.26
C LYS A 16 3.67 -3.52 -12.74
N ARG A 17 4.27 -4.65 -13.13
CA ARG A 17 5.68 -4.93 -12.88
C ARG A 17 6.52 -3.78 -13.45
N THR A 18 7.42 -3.23 -12.65
CA THR A 18 8.29 -2.12 -13.06
C THR A 18 9.68 -2.29 -12.44
N THR A 19 10.69 -1.67 -13.05
CA THR A 19 12.06 -1.66 -12.54
C THR A 19 12.49 -0.23 -12.34
N ILE A 20 12.83 0.11 -11.09
CA ILE A 20 13.24 1.44 -10.65
C ILE A 20 14.63 1.31 -10.06
N GLU A 21 15.60 2.05 -10.60
CA GLU A 21 16.98 2.09 -10.08
C GLU A 21 17.61 0.68 -9.91
N GLY A 22 17.28 -0.25 -10.81
CA GLY A 22 17.77 -1.64 -10.77
C GLY A 22 16.97 -2.58 -9.86
N VAL A 23 16.00 -2.09 -9.09
CA VAL A 23 15.10 -2.88 -8.25
C VAL A 23 13.82 -3.20 -9.02
N THR A 24 13.48 -4.48 -9.13
CA THR A 24 12.24 -4.92 -9.82
C THR A 24 11.11 -5.09 -8.81
N PHE A 25 10.04 -4.33 -9.01
CA PHE A 25 8.80 -4.42 -8.24
C PHE A 25 7.84 -5.38 -8.95
N GLU A 26 7.38 -6.38 -8.20
CA GLU A 26 6.35 -7.33 -8.66
C GLU A 26 5.01 -6.60 -8.85
N GLU A 27 4.24 -7.03 -9.85
CA GLU A 27 2.94 -6.44 -10.15
C GLU A 27 1.88 -6.76 -9.10
N ASP A 28 0.99 -5.82 -8.83
CA ASP A 28 -0.16 -6.01 -7.96
C ASP A 28 -1.41 -5.42 -8.62
N GLN A 29 -1.90 -6.10 -9.66
CA GLN A 29 -3.05 -5.66 -10.46
C GLN A 29 -4.34 -6.41 -10.14
N ASP A 30 -4.36 -7.24 -9.09
CA ASP A 30 -5.56 -7.98 -8.74
C ASP A 30 -6.73 -7.01 -8.45
N SER A 31 -7.90 -7.28 -9.01
CA SER A 31 -9.07 -6.41 -8.89
C SER A 31 -9.59 -6.26 -7.44
N GLY A 32 -8.99 -6.94 -6.46
CA GLY A 32 -9.41 -6.87 -5.07
C GLY A 32 -10.85 -7.33 -4.88
N GLY A 33 -11.50 -6.81 -3.84
CA GLY A 33 -12.88 -7.14 -3.49
C GLY A 33 -13.20 -6.83 -2.03
N ALA A 34 -14.48 -6.92 -1.69
CA ALA A 34 -14.97 -6.57 -0.35
C ALA A 34 -14.49 -7.54 0.75
N ALA A 35 -14.16 -8.76 0.36
CA ALA A 35 -13.43 -9.76 1.13
C ALA A 35 -12.72 -10.69 0.14
N LYS A 36 -11.42 -10.51 -0.07
CA LYS A 36 -10.65 -11.35 -1.02
C LYS A 36 -9.27 -11.65 -0.48
N PHE A 37 -8.86 -12.91 -0.60
CA PHE A 37 -7.49 -13.36 -0.37
C PHE A 37 -6.90 -13.85 -1.69
N VAL A 38 -5.83 -13.22 -2.16
CA VAL A 38 -5.20 -13.56 -3.44
C VAL A 38 -3.76 -13.96 -3.21
N PRO A 39 -3.45 -15.28 -3.21
CA PRO A 39 -2.07 -15.71 -3.30
C PRO A 39 -1.57 -15.52 -4.75
N GLN A 40 -0.37 -14.98 -4.94
CA GLN A 40 0.19 -14.82 -6.29
C GLN A 40 0.39 -16.21 -6.95
N ILE A 41 -0.32 -16.46 -8.06
CA ILE A 41 -0.55 -17.81 -8.63
C ILE A 41 0.73 -18.46 -9.16
N GLN A 42 1.66 -17.67 -9.71
CA GLN A 42 2.89 -18.19 -10.31
C GLN A 42 4.02 -18.40 -9.29
N LYS A 43 4.03 -17.62 -8.20
CA LYS A 43 4.96 -17.73 -7.07
C LYS A 43 4.24 -17.22 -5.81
N PRO A 44 3.78 -18.08 -4.88
CA PRO A 44 3.01 -17.67 -3.71
C PRO A 44 3.93 -17.09 -2.60
N ILE A 45 4.81 -16.17 -2.99
CA ILE A 45 5.76 -15.47 -2.13
C ILE A 45 5.11 -14.27 -1.45
N TRP A 46 4.00 -13.78 -1.97
CA TRP A 46 3.14 -12.83 -1.27
C TRP A 46 1.68 -12.91 -1.72
N GLY A 47 0.81 -12.19 -1.01
CA GLY A 47 -0.59 -12.01 -1.36
C GLY A 47 -1.24 -10.92 -0.53
N THR A 48 -2.43 -10.50 -0.94
CA THR A 48 -3.21 -9.45 -0.25
C THR A 48 -4.49 -10.00 0.35
N SER A 49 -4.90 -9.45 1.47
CA SER A 49 -6.26 -9.53 2.01
C SER A 49 -6.85 -8.12 2.07
N SER A 50 -8.04 -7.94 1.52
CA SER A 50 -8.78 -6.67 1.61
C SER A 50 -10.14 -6.92 2.24
N THR A 51 -10.59 -6.01 3.11
CA THR A 51 -11.92 -6.01 3.70
C THR A 51 -12.62 -4.66 3.56
N GLY A 52 -13.95 -4.69 3.59
CA GLY A 52 -14.80 -3.51 3.57
C GLY A 52 -15.48 -3.31 2.23
N HIS A 53 -16.64 -2.66 2.26
CA HIS A 53 -17.44 -2.37 1.08
C HIS A 53 -17.57 -0.87 0.90
N PHE A 54 -17.43 -0.39 -0.33
CA PHE A 54 -17.64 1.01 -0.66
C PHE A 54 -19.13 1.35 -0.48
N TRP A 55 -19.47 2.22 0.48
CA TRP A 55 -20.86 2.62 0.73
C TRP A 55 -21.47 3.35 -0.47
N ASP A 56 -22.73 3.05 -0.76
CA ASP A 56 -23.59 3.85 -1.66
C ASP A 56 -23.09 3.91 -3.13
N SER A 57 -22.41 2.85 -3.57
CA SER A 57 -21.97 2.65 -4.96
C SER A 57 -21.94 1.15 -5.29
N SER A 58 -22.31 0.75 -6.51
CA SER A 58 -21.97 -0.59 -7.00
C SER A 58 -20.47 -0.64 -7.25
N PRO A 59 -19.67 -1.33 -6.41
CA PRO A 59 -18.22 -1.26 -6.52
C PRO A 59 -17.78 -1.95 -7.80
N ASN A 60 -17.07 -1.22 -8.65
CA ASN A 60 -16.37 -1.83 -9.78
C ASN A 60 -15.11 -2.52 -9.25
N PRO A 61 -14.69 -3.65 -9.86
CA PRO A 61 -13.43 -4.31 -9.49
C PRO A 61 -12.20 -3.39 -9.60
N THR A 62 -12.28 -2.29 -10.35
CA THR A 62 -11.21 -1.30 -10.46
C THR A 62 -11.18 -0.27 -9.33
N ASP A 63 -12.22 -0.17 -8.49
CA ASP A 63 -12.29 0.81 -7.41
C ASP A 63 -11.27 0.53 -6.29
N TYR A 64 -10.62 -0.64 -6.26
CA TYR A 64 -9.55 -0.97 -5.30
C TYR A 64 -8.15 -0.53 -5.77
N ILE A 65 -8.05 0.08 -6.95
CA ILE A 65 -6.81 0.64 -7.50
C ILE A 65 -7.03 2.12 -7.84
N ALA A 66 -6.24 2.99 -7.21
CA ALA A 66 -6.20 4.41 -7.51
C ALA A 66 -5.20 4.65 -8.64
N ASN A 67 -5.57 5.49 -9.58
CA ASN A 67 -4.67 6.01 -10.60
C ASN A 67 -4.45 7.50 -10.36
N ASN A 68 -3.25 7.97 -10.68
CA ASN A 68 -2.91 9.38 -10.59
C ASN A 68 -3.79 10.17 -11.55
N VAL A 69 -4.28 11.30 -11.06
CA VAL A 69 -5.16 12.17 -11.83
C VAL A 69 -4.41 13.33 -12.50
N SER A 70 -3.09 13.50 -12.26
CA SER A 70 -2.23 14.52 -12.88
C SER A 70 -0.81 14.00 -13.11
N ILE A 71 -0.05 14.76 -13.89
CA ILE A 71 1.38 14.55 -14.11
C ILE A 71 2.12 14.66 -12.77
N LEU A 72 2.85 13.60 -12.44
CA LEU A 72 3.74 13.53 -11.28
C LEU A 72 5.12 14.03 -11.73
N ARG A 73 5.69 15.00 -11.01
CA ARG A 73 6.97 15.65 -11.36
C ARG A 73 8.17 15.16 -10.53
N MET A 74 7.95 14.17 -9.70
CA MET A 74 8.99 13.55 -8.87
C MET A 74 9.76 12.48 -9.65
N ASN A 75 10.97 12.16 -9.18
CA ASN A 75 11.75 11.06 -9.72
C ASN A 75 11.02 9.72 -9.52
N ASN A 76 11.30 8.75 -10.38
CA ASN A 76 10.72 7.40 -10.31
C ASN A 76 9.18 7.40 -10.23
N SER A 77 8.57 8.40 -10.90
CA SER A 77 7.13 8.67 -10.86
C SER A 77 6.29 7.46 -11.25
N GLU A 78 6.84 6.55 -12.06
CA GLU A 78 6.23 5.31 -12.51
C GLU A 78 5.72 4.47 -11.33
N LEU A 79 6.44 4.46 -10.20
CA LEU A 79 6.08 3.72 -8.98
C LEU A 79 4.86 4.31 -8.24
N TYR A 80 4.52 5.57 -8.53
CA TYR A 80 3.48 6.32 -7.83
C TYR A 80 2.30 6.66 -8.75
N THR A 81 2.32 6.22 -10.01
CA THR A 81 1.19 6.41 -10.95
C THR A 81 -0.06 5.64 -10.52
N SER A 82 0.12 4.55 -9.78
CA SER A 82 -0.97 3.75 -9.20
C SER A 82 -0.75 3.51 -7.71
N ALA A 83 -1.83 3.21 -7.00
CA ALA A 83 -1.78 2.78 -5.61
C ALA A 83 -2.92 1.82 -5.31
N ARG A 84 -2.70 0.84 -4.41
CA ARG A 84 -3.78 0.00 -3.90
C ARG A 84 -4.54 0.74 -2.80
N LEU A 85 -5.86 0.57 -2.79
CA LEU A 85 -6.73 1.05 -1.73
C LEU A 85 -7.69 -0.03 -1.21
N SER A 86 -8.23 0.22 -0.02
CA SER A 86 -9.31 -0.57 0.56
C SER A 86 -10.24 0.33 1.37
N PRO A 87 -11.55 0.04 1.46
CA PRO A 87 -12.47 0.82 2.29
C PRO A 87 -12.18 0.71 3.79
N LEU A 88 -11.72 -0.45 4.28
CA LEU A 88 -11.58 -0.69 5.72
C LEU A 88 -10.19 -1.19 6.10
N SER A 89 -9.75 -2.32 5.54
CA SER A 89 -8.46 -2.90 5.89
C SER A 89 -7.81 -3.53 4.67
N LEU A 90 -6.52 -3.26 4.50
CA LEU A 90 -5.68 -3.87 3.49
C LEU A 90 -4.48 -4.50 4.18
N THR A 91 -4.25 -5.79 3.94
CA THR A 91 -3.13 -6.52 4.52
C THR A 91 -2.30 -7.16 3.42
N TYR A 92 -1.00 -6.91 3.42
CA TYR A 92 -0.02 -7.64 2.62
C TYR A 92 0.65 -8.71 3.48
N TYR A 93 0.69 -9.92 2.93
CA TYR A 93 1.39 -11.05 3.49
C TYR A 93 2.58 -11.40 2.61
N ALA A 94 3.79 -11.20 3.11
CA ALA A 94 4.99 -11.75 2.49
C ALA A 94 5.30 -13.11 3.13
N ARG A 95 5.48 -14.16 2.33
CA ARG A 95 5.64 -15.56 2.75
C ARG A 95 6.95 -16.13 2.25
N CYS A 96 7.37 -17.25 2.84
CA CYS A 96 8.63 -17.93 2.49
C CYS A 96 9.90 -17.10 2.76
N PHE A 97 9.80 -16.14 3.70
CA PHE A 97 10.93 -15.37 4.21
C PHE A 97 11.80 -16.22 5.14
N ARG A 98 13.07 -15.86 5.31
CA ARG A 98 13.89 -16.41 6.40
C ARG A 98 13.47 -15.77 7.72
N ASN A 99 13.73 -16.47 8.81
CA ASN A 99 13.60 -15.85 10.12
C ASN A 99 14.78 -14.90 10.34
N GLY A 100 14.51 -13.73 10.92
CA GLY A 100 15.49 -12.68 11.11
C GLY A 100 14.86 -11.31 11.08
N ASN A 101 15.71 -10.28 11.08
CA ASN A 101 15.30 -8.89 11.06
C ASN A 101 15.31 -8.34 9.64
N TYR A 102 14.29 -7.55 9.33
CA TYR A 102 14.10 -6.93 8.03
C TYR A 102 13.89 -5.43 8.19
N THR A 103 14.20 -4.70 7.13
CA THR A 103 13.79 -3.31 6.94
C THR A 103 12.59 -3.30 6.00
N VAL A 104 11.47 -2.76 6.49
CA VAL A 104 10.26 -2.56 5.69
C VAL A 104 10.19 -1.09 5.32
N LYS A 105 10.18 -0.81 4.02
CA LYS A 105 9.99 0.52 3.44
C LYS A 105 8.65 0.59 2.74
N LEU A 106 7.84 1.56 3.15
CA LEU A 106 6.51 1.82 2.63
C LEU A 106 6.55 3.11 1.80
N HIS A 107 6.10 3.01 0.56
CA HIS A 107 6.11 4.09 -0.41
C HIS A 107 4.69 4.65 -0.58
N PHE A 108 4.54 5.95 -0.39
CA PHE A 108 3.26 6.65 -0.46
C PHE A 108 3.35 7.85 -1.39
N SER A 109 2.24 8.16 -2.04
CA SER A 109 1.96 9.47 -2.62
C SER A 109 0.44 9.68 -2.57
N GLU A 110 -0.01 10.85 -2.12
CA GLU A 110 -1.42 11.19 -2.20
C GLU A 110 -1.74 11.66 -3.62
N ILE A 111 -2.23 10.73 -4.43
CA ILE A 111 -2.51 10.91 -5.86
C ILE A 111 -4.00 11.09 -6.19
N THR A 112 -4.89 11.03 -5.18
CA THR A 112 -6.35 11.06 -5.36
C THR A 112 -6.97 12.35 -4.82
N ILE A 113 -6.56 12.78 -3.61
CA ILE A 113 -6.97 14.02 -2.96
C ILE A 113 -6.16 15.16 -3.58
N ARG A 114 -6.83 16.28 -3.89
CA ARG A 114 -6.19 17.39 -4.61
C ARG A 114 -5.71 18.52 -3.71
N GLY A 115 -4.78 19.32 -4.20
CA GLY A 115 -4.36 20.57 -3.56
C GLY A 115 -5.08 21.82 -4.09
N ASN A 116 -5.78 21.72 -5.23
CA ASN A 116 -6.46 22.85 -5.87
C ASN A 116 -7.73 23.26 -5.10
N ARG A 117 -8.25 24.48 -5.31
CA ARG A 117 -9.48 24.97 -4.66
C ARG A 117 -10.74 24.25 -5.18
N SER A 118 -10.87 22.97 -4.87
CA SER A 118 -12.03 22.12 -5.19
C SER A 118 -12.46 21.32 -3.96
N PHE A 119 -13.67 20.75 -3.97
CA PHE A 119 -14.17 19.85 -2.92
C PHE A 119 -13.23 18.64 -2.67
N ARG A 120 -12.40 18.27 -3.65
CA ARG A 120 -11.41 17.19 -3.51
C ARG A 120 -10.23 17.57 -2.63
N SER A 121 -10.06 18.85 -2.28
CA SER A 121 -8.94 19.33 -1.46
C SER A 121 -9.16 19.32 0.03
N VAL A 122 -10.43 19.28 0.45
CA VAL A 122 -10.82 19.09 1.84
C VAL A 122 -10.78 17.63 2.28
N GLY A 123 -10.55 16.71 1.33
CA GLY A 123 -10.39 15.29 1.62
C GLY A 123 -9.24 15.05 2.60
N ARG A 124 -9.46 14.17 3.58
CA ARG A 124 -8.47 13.70 4.55
C ARG A 124 -8.49 12.19 4.59
N ARG A 125 -7.34 11.58 4.28
CA ARG A 125 -7.09 10.15 4.37
C ARG A 125 -6.26 9.88 5.62
N ILE A 126 -6.85 9.19 6.58
CA ILE A 126 -6.22 8.92 7.87
C ILE A 126 -6.38 7.43 8.17
N PHE A 127 -5.28 6.72 8.37
CA PHE A 127 -5.30 5.28 8.67
C PHE A 127 -4.16 4.89 9.59
N ASP A 128 -4.30 3.75 10.24
CA ASP A 128 -3.27 3.15 11.07
C ASP A 128 -2.44 2.15 10.25
N ILE A 129 -1.16 2.03 10.55
CA ILE A 129 -0.22 1.10 9.93
C ILE A 129 0.34 0.17 10.99
N TYR A 130 0.15 -1.13 10.76
CA TYR A 130 0.64 -2.21 11.58
C TYR A 130 1.67 -3.03 10.80
N ILE A 131 2.76 -3.42 11.47
CA ILE A 131 3.76 -4.34 10.92
C ILE A 131 3.97 -5.43 11.97
N GLN A 132 3.81 -6.70 11.58
CA GLN A 132 3.79 -7.85 12.50
C GLN A 132 2.89 -7.58 13.71
N GLU A 133 1.65 -7.16 13.43
CA GLU A 133 0.59 -6.85 14.42
C GLU A 133 0.86 -5.64 15.34
N LYS A 134 2.07 -5.07 15.33
CA LYS A 134 2.42 -3.90 16.12
C LYS A 134 2.00 -2.63 15.40
N LEU A 135 1.31 -1.73 16.10
CA LEU A 135 0.99 -0.39 15.59
C LEU A 135 2.28 0.43 15.47
N VAL A 136 2.69 0.71 14.23
CA VAL A 136 3.93 1.45 13.95
C VAL A 136 3.64 2.94 13.70
N TRP A 137 2.56 3.23 12.97
CA TRP A 137 2.11 4.62 12.74
C TRP A 137 0.60 4.69 12.95
N LYS A 138 0.18 5.54 13.89
CA LYS A 138 -1.23 5.81 14.21
C LYS A 138 -1.68 7.10 13.53
N ASP A 139 -2.93 7.15 13.08
CA ASP A 139 -3.55 8.34 12.48
C ASP A 139 -2.70 8.93 11.34
N PHE A 140 -2.10 8.05 10.52
CA PHE A 140 -1.18 8.43 9.46
C PHE A 140 -1.92 9.14 8.31
N GLU A 141 -1.44 10.32 7.95
CA GLU A 141 -2.03 11.19 6.91
C GLU A 141 -0.95 11.55 5.87
N ILE A 142 -0.99 10.89 4.70
CA ILE A 142 0.03 11.00 3.64
C ILE A 142 0.28 12.46 3.24
N LYS A 143 -0.80 13.21 2.93
CA LYS A 143 -0.72 14.61 2.50
C LYS A 143 -0.03 15.50 3.53
N LYS A 144 -0.26 15.23 4.83
CA LYS A 144 0.32 16.01 5.93
C LYS A 144 1.81 15.72 6.06
N GLU A 145 2.18 14.44 6.09
CA GLU A 145 3.56 13.97 6.22
C GLU A 145 4.42 14.33 4.99
N ALA A 146 3.85 14.30 3.79
CA ALA A 146 4.53 14.67 2.54
C ALA A 146 4.56 16.19 2.30
N HIS A 147 3.95 16.99 3.16
CA HIS A 147 3.75 18.44 2.98
C HIS A 147 3.12 18.79 1.61
N GLY A 148 2.12 18.02 1.19
CA GLY A 148 1.45 18.21 -0.09
C GLY A 148 0.88 16.94 -0.71
N VAL A 149 0.32 17.10 -1.91
CA VAL A 149 -0.17 16.01 -2.78
C VAL A 149 0.84 15.78 -3.90
N ASP A 150 0.74 14.65 -4.60
CA ASP A 150 1.60 14.32 -5.75
C ASP A 150 3.12 14.38 -5.42
N LYS A 151 3.46 14.04 -4.17
CA LYS A 151 4.82 14.03 -3.63
C LYS A 151 5.16 12.65 -3.08
N GLU A 152 6.39 12.22 -3.29
CA GLU A 152 6.94 11.00 -2.73
C GLU A 152 7.07 11.13 -1.21
N LEU A 153 6.61 10.09 -0.51
CA LEU A 153 6.82 9.91 0.92
C LEU A 153 7.20 8.46 1.20
N ASN A 154 8.39 8.27 1.76
CA ASN A 154 8.90 6.96 2.16
C ASN A 154 8.93 6.86 3.68
N LYS A 155 8.36 5.80 4.26
CA LYS A 155 8.46 5.49 5.69
C LYS A 155 9.17 4.16 5.87
N GLU A 156 10.16 4.13 6.75
CA GLU A 156 10.96 2.94 7.02
C GLU A 156 10.77 2.46 8.46
N CYS A 157 10.54 1.16 8.61
CA CYS A 157 10.56 0.45 9.88
C CYS A 157 11.70 -0.56 9.86
N LYS A 158 12.72 -0.31 10.68
CA LYS A 158 13.90 -1.18 10.81
C LYS A 158 13.67 -2.25 11.87
N ALA A 159 14.48 -3.30 11.83
CA ALA A 159 14.46 -4.39 12.81
C ALA A 159 13.09 -5.07 12.98
N VAL A 160 12.36 -5.24 11.86
CA VAL A 160 11.11 -6.00 11.83
C VAL A 160 11.42 -7.48 11.91
N GLU A 161 11.07 -8.10 13.03
CA GLU A 161 11.36 -9.51 13.29
C GLU A 161 10.39 -10.45 12.56
N VAL A 162 10.92 -11.42 11.82
CA VAL A 162 10.17 -12.50 11.18
C VAL A 162 10.47 -13.82 11.91
N LYS A 163 9.44 -14.42 12.53
CA LYS A 163 9.57 -15.71 13.26
C LYS A 163 8.98 -16.91 12.54
N ASN A 164 7.93 -16.69 11.74
CA ASN A 164 7.15 -17.76 11.12
C ASN A 164 7.24 -17.71 9.59
N LYS A 165 8.39 -17.27 9.06
CA LYS A 165 8.65 -17.12 7.62
C LYS A 165 7.63 -16.23 6.89
N THR A 166 6.89 -15.43 7.66
CA THR A 166 5.81 -14.59 7.20
C THR A 166 5.97 -13.21 7.83
N LEU A 167 5.82 -12.18 6.99
CA LEU A 167 5.80 -10.78 7.39
C LEU A 167 4.43 -10.21 7.00
N GLU A 168 3.71 -9.69 7.98
CA GLU A 168 2.43 -9.02 7.78
C GLU A 168 2.58 -7.50 7.84
N ILE A 169 1.99 -6.80 6.87
CA ILE A 169 1.84 -5.34 6.86
C ILE A 169 0.35 -5.05 6.68
N ARG A 170 -0.28 -4.44 7.69
CA ARG A 170 -1.72 -4.14 7.68
C ARG A 170 -1.96 -2.65 7.77
N PHE A 171 -2.77 -2.15 6.86
CA PHE A 171 -3.26 -0.78 6.83
C PHE A 171 -4.74 -0.80 7.20
N HIS A 172 -5.14 0.02 8.17
CA HIS A 172 -6.49 -0.04 8.73
C HIS A 172 -7.10 1.34 8.90
N TRP A 173 -8.31 1.52 8.37
CA TRP A 173 -9.11 2.71 8.57
C TRP A 173 -9.96 2.59 9.83
N SER A 174 -9.71 3.46 10.81
CA SER A 174 -10.39 3.47 12.11
C SER A 174 -11.58 4.44 12.17
N GLY A 175 -12.18 4.79 11.02
CA GLY A 175 -13.34 5.69 10.95
C GLY A 175 -13.01 7.19 10.92
N LYS A 176 -11.73 7.57 10.76
CA LYS A 176 -11.27 8.96 10.77
C LYS A 176 -11.05 9.53 9.37
N GLY A 177 -11.11 10.85 9.24
CA GLY A 177 -10.94 11.53 7.95
C GLY A 177 -12.27 11.73 7.23
N THR A 178 -12.23 11.89 5.90
CA THR A 178 -13.42 12.20 5.10
C THR A 178 -13.98 10.98 4.40
N THR A 179 -15.28 10.73 4.48
CA THR A 179 -15.93 9.56 3.86
C THR A 179 -16.54 9.83 2.48
N ALA A 180 -16.76 11.10 2.13
CA ALA A 180 -17.44 11.51 0.89
C ALA A 180 -16.53 12.24 -0.12
N SER A 181 -15.28 12.57 0.26
CA SER A 181 -14.31 13.28 -0.58
C SER A 181 -13.02 12.46 -0.69
N PRO A 182 -12.41 12.34 -1.89
CA PRO A 182 -12.77 12.99 -3.16
C PRO A 182 -13.89 12.29 -3.95
N LYS A 183 -14.18 11.03 -3.62
CA LYS A 183 -15.33 10.23 -4.08
C LYS A 183 -15.85 9.50 -2.84
N LYS A 184 -17.17 9.27 -2.73
CA LYS A 184 -17.72 8.42 -1.67
C LYS A 184 -17.01 7.06 -1.70
N GLY A 185 -16.63 6.57 -0.52
CA GLY A 185 -15.99 5.27 -0.38
C GLY A 185 -14.45 5.27 -0.48
N THR A 186 -13.80 6.24 -1.11
CA THR A 186 -12.35 6.20 -1.35
C THR A 186 -11.52 6.77 -0.21
N PHE A 187 -11.85 6.41 1.04
CA PHE A 187 -11.32 7.04 2.26
C PHE A 187 -10.34 6.20 3.07
N GLY A 188 -10.28 4.90 2.84
CA GLY A 188 -9.41 4.02 3.61
C GLY A 188 -7.93 4.10 3.22
N PRO A 189 -7.10 3.12 3.58
CA PRO A 189 -5.66 3.18 3.33
C PRO A 189 -5.32 3.26 1.83
N LEU A 190 -4.17 3.89 1.54
CA LEU A 190 -3.58 3.99 0.21
C LEU A 190 -2.08 3.70 0.33
N ILE A 191 -1.55 2.83 -0.53
CA ILE A 191 -0.13 2.47 -0.59
C ILE A 191 0.31 2.31 -2.04
N SER A 192 1.43 2.93 -2.42
CA SER A 192 1.96 2.89 -3.79
C SER A 192 2.92 1.74 -4.00
N ALA A 193 3.81 1.47 -3.04
CA ALA A 193 4.71 0.32 -3.11
C ALA A 193 5.20 -0.12 -1.74
N ILE A 194 5.70 -1.36 -1.69
CA ILE A 194 6.31 -1.95 -0.50
C ILE A 194 7.67 -2.51 -0.91
N SER A 195 8.70 -2.24 -0.11
CA SER A 195 10.00 -2.89 -0.20
C SER A 195 10.34 -3.53 1.14
N ILE A 196 10.76 -4.79 1.12
CA ILE A 196 11.21 -5.54 2.28
C ILE A 196 12.61 -6.02 1.97
N GLU A 197 13.57 -5.64 2.80
CA GLU A 197 14.98 -5.97 2.65
C GLU A 197 15.53 -6.61 3.92
N PRO A 198 16.54 -7.50 3.84
CA PRO A 198 17.25 -7.96 5.03
C PRO A 198 17.79 -6.77 5.82
N GLY A 199 17.65 -6.81 7.14
CA GLY A 199 18.24 -5.79 8.01
C GLY A 199 19.76 -5.83 7.90
N ILE A 200 20.38 -4.67 7.70
CA ILE A 200 21.83 -4.51 7.89
C ILE A 200 22.04 -4.37 9.40
N PHE A 201 22.84 -5.26 9.97
CA PHE A 201 23.28 -5.22 11.37
C PHE A 201 24.52 -4.34 11.50
#